data_AF-A0A5J9SUK2-F1
#
_entry.id   AF-A0A5J9SUK2-F1
#
_cell.length_a   1.000
_cell.length_b   1.000
_cell.length_c   1.000
_cell.angle_alpha   90.00
_cell.angle_beta   90.00
_cell.angle_gamma   90.00
#
_symmetry.space_group_name_H-M   'P 1'
#
loop_
_entity.id
_entity.type
_entity.pdbx_description
1 polymer ?
#
loop_
_entity_poly.entity_id
_entity_poly.type
_entity_poly.pdbx_seq_one_letter_code
_entity_poly.pdbx_strand_id
1 'polypeptide(L)'
;MTAPSPFVLLVPALLLLLLPLAAASTLAVSGAYPPTVCGVHKDNGTVLCAPLAGNSSNASYSVAPFLAFAEVSAGRGFVCGLKTGGAALFCWPPASPALQLKRVYNGPGTLTELAVGAYHVAAYDQTARGIQWWRDPLRRFPPAPVRGAFRSLVSGDGFSCAVEEQETNSTSSAAGAVRCWGPRGSDVQAAFANASGIAYLAAGGARACGVETPSGAVRCSGSDSFAAAVPRDLYPYGLAVGDAHACGLRKPNQTAVCWTLGGPTTTVFSPAVGTSFELLAADGNHTCGVTSIDFGVLCWSSAAATDLVAAPAPLQGIIPGVCVADETSCDCGFLAQSAQLCKASGGGVICKRLCLDAPSPPPAVSPPPASPSPPPASKGGGVSKRWIAFAVVGAVGAFAGLCSIVYCLVFGFCSNKRVHNSVQPNLTTTAASTAADNNNNNNNNGSRGPSPYGSPNGSRARQLFRRQLSRSQSQQPPQHLTVKAAGTVGYMDPEYYGLHHLTVKSDVYGFGVVMLESLTGKRAIFKEAEGGSPVSVVDHAVPSIVAGELAGVLDPRAPEPAPHEAEAVELVAYTAVHCVRLEGKDRPAMADIVANLETAFALCEGSAGGADRGGGGGFGNSSSSASLSVTSMDRSGALV
;
A
#
# COMPACT_ATOMS: atom_id res chain seq x y z
N MET A 1 -37.09 -42.81 23.36
CA MET A 1 -37.35 -42.01 22.14
C MET A 1 -38.08 -40.75 22.59
N THR A 2 -37.66 -39.52 22.31
CA THR A 2 -36.46 -38.94 21.67
C THR A 2 -36.37 -37.49 22.16
N ALA A 3 -35.17 -36.95 22.38
CA ALA A 3 -35.01 -35.55 22.77
C ALA A 3 -35.21 -34.58 21.58
N PRO A 4 -35.54 -33.31 21.83
CA PRO A 4 -35.08 -32.19 21.00
C PRO A 4 -33.87 -31.50 21.65
N SER A 5 -32.88 -31.15 20.83
CA SER A 5 -31.63 -30.52 21.23
C SER A 5 -31.72 -28.98 21.32
N PRO A 6 -30.78 -28.31 22.01
CA PRO A 6 -30.69 -26.86 22.02
C PRO A 6 -29.94 -26.35 20.77
N PHE A 7 -30.52 -25.38 20.06
CA PHE A 7 -29.82 -24.54 19.08
C PHE A 7 -29.78 -23.10 19.59
N VAL A 8 -29.02 -22.87 20.66
CA VAL A 8 -28.55 -21.52 21.00
C VAL A 8 -27.37 -21.23 20.09
N LEU A 9 -27.58 -20.36 19.11
CA LEU A 9 -26.50 -19.86 18.26
C LEU A 9 -25.54 -19.01 19.10
N LEU A 10 -24.44 -19.64 19.53
CA LEU A 10 -23.21 -18.96 19.88
C LEU A 10 -22.66 -18.29 18.62
N VAL A 11 -23.12 -17.08 18.35
CA VAL A 11 -22.34 -16.13 17.56
C VAL A 11 -21.20 -15.68 18.48
N PRO A 12 -19.93 -16.05 18.24
CA PRO A 12 -18.85 -15.38 18.92
C PRO A 12 -18.92 -13.92 18.49
N ALA A 13 -19.02 -13.01 19.46
CA ALA A 13 -18.89 -11.59 19.20
C ALA A 13 -17.44 -11.31 18.81
N LEU A 14 -17.11 -11.56 17.53
CA LEU A 14 -15.92 -11.06 16.86
C LEU A 14 -16.10 -9.56 16.63
N LEU A 15 -16.25 -8.82 17.74
CA LEU A 15 -16.04 -7.39 17.76
C LEU A 15 -14.54 -7.17 17.65
N LEU A 16 -14.03 -7.32 16.43
CA LEU A 16 -12.81 -6.64 16.01
C LEU A 16 -13.04 -5.17 16.34
N LEU A 17 -12.42 -4.71 17.43
CA LEU A 17 -12.28 -3.30 17.75
C LEU A 17 -11.44 -2.69 16.64
N LEU A 18 -12.14 -2.24 15.59
CA LEU A 18 -11.60 -1.39 14.54
C LEU A 18 -11.26 -0.06 15.19
N LEU A 19 -10.10 -0.03 15.83
CA LEU A 19 -9.49 1.21 16.33
C LEU A 19 -9.45 2.20 15.17
N PRO A 20 -9.98 3.42 15.31
CA PRO A 20 -9.98 4.38 14.22
C PRO A 20 -8.52 4.70 13.86
N LEU A 21 -8.09 4.41 12.63
CA LEU A 21 -6.72 4.65 12.10
C LEU A 21 -6.42 6.16 11.91
N ALA A 22 -6.90 7.00 12.81
CA ALA A 22 -7.01 8.43 12.61
C ALA A 22 -5.67 9.17 12.78
N ALA A 23 -4.69 8.58 13.47
CA ALA A 23 -3.35 9.16 13.60
C ALA A 23 -2.37 8.80 12.48
N ALA A 24 -2.66 7.76 11.69
CA ALA A 24 -1.71 7.24 10.72
C ALA A 24 -1.46 8.24 9.58
N SER A 25 -0.22 8.64 9.26
CA SER A 25 0.04 9.66 8.22
C SER A 25 0.58 9.09 6.89
N THR A 26 0.19 9.69 5.78
CA THR A 26 0.74 9.42 4.43
C THR A 26 1.70 10.50 3.94
N LEU A 27 1.95 11.53 4.76
CA LEU A 27 2.92 12.60 4.55
C LEU A 27 3.77 12.78 5.82
N ALA A 28 5.08 12.92 5.65
CA ALA A 28 6.02 13.18 6.73
C ALA A 28 7.02 14.26 6.33
N VAL A 29 7.47 15.06 7.32
CA VAL A 29 8.49 16.08 7.15
C VAL A 29 9.63 15.76 8.12
N SER A 30 10.88 15.81 7.65
CA SER A 30 12.08 15.79 8.48
C SER A 30 12.75 17.15 8.38
N GLY A 31 12.76 17.91 9.47
CA GLY A 31 13.39 19.23 9.58
C GLY A 31 14.90 19.20 9.75
N ALA A 32 15.50 18.01 9.95
CA ALA A 32 16.95 17.84 9.97
C ALA A 32 17.59 18.09 8.59
N TYR A 33 18.81 18.62 8.57
CA TYR A 33 19.49 19.04 7.33
C TYR A 33 20.00 17.87 6.47
N PRO A 34 19.72 17.82 5.16
CA PRO A 34 18.85 18.73 4.40
C PRO A 34 17.36 18.45 4.68
N PRO A 35 16.55 19.50 4.96
CA PRO A 35 15.14 19.32 5.27
C PRO A 35 14.43 18.65 4.11
N THR A 36 13.60 17.65 4.40
CA THR A 36 13.04 16.72 3.40
C THR A 36 11.56 16.45 3.70
N VAL A 37 10.73 16.44 2.66
CA VAL A 37 9.35 15.98 2.73
C VAL A 37 9.23 14.63 2.03
N CYS A 38 8.45 13.71 2.59
CA CYS A 38 8.20 12.38 2.07
C CYS A 38 6.69 12.08 2.08
N GLY A 39 6.19 11.36 1.08
CA GLY A 39 4.79 10.94 1.02
C GLY A 39 4.57 9.64 0.26
N VAL A 40 3.49 8.93 0.59
CA VAL A 40 3.09 7.67 -0.08
C VAL A 40 2.43 7.98 -1.42
N HIS A 41 2.96 7.42 -2.50
CA HIS A 41 2.45 7.66 -3.87
C HIS A 41 1.29 6.74 -4.25
N LYS A 42 0.24 7.31 -4.86
CA LYS A 42 -1.04 6.63 -5.16
C LYS A 42 -0.96 5.43 -6.11
N ASP A 43 -0.03 5.42 -7.07
CA ASP A 43 -0.08 4.42 -8.16
C ASP A 43 0.59 3.08 -7.82
N ASN A 44 1.50 3.09 -6.84
CA ASN A 44 2.35 1.95 -6.50
C ASN A 44 2.65 1.81 -4.99
N GLY A 45 2.18 2.73 -4.15
CA GLY A 45 2.41 2.72 -2.70
C GLY A 45 3.86 3.00 -2.28
N THR A 46 4.76 3.34 -3.21
CA THR A 46 6.16 3.65 -2.85
C THR A 46 6.24 5.02 -2.20
N VAL A 47 7.15 5.21 -1.24
CA VAL A 47 7.39 6.54 -0.67
C VAL A 47 8.25 7.36 -1.64
N LEU A 48 7.74 8.52 -2.03
CA LEU A 48 8.50 9.55 -2.75
C LEU A 48 8.97 10.60 -1.76
N CYS A 49 10.23 11.01 -1.85
CA CYS A 49 10.79 12.08 -1.02
C CYS A 49 11.44 13.17 -1.88
N ALA A 50 11.48 14.38 -1.35
CA ALA A 50 12.07 15.55 -2.00
C ALA A 50 12.71 16.50 -0.97
N PRO A 51 13.89 17.08 -1.27
CA PRO A 51 14.48 18.10 -0.42
C PRO A 51 13.70 19.42 -0.52
N LEU A 52 13.59 20.13 0.62
CA LEU A 52 12.93 21.42 0.78
C LEU A 52 13.89 22.61 0.57
N ALA A 53 15.19 22.37 0.41
CA ALA A 53 16.19 23.41 0.19
C ALA A 53 16.17 23.94 -1.25
N GLY A 54 16.30 25.26 -1.42
CA GLY A 54 16.02 25.94 -2.68
C GLY A 54 17.12 25.91 -3.75
N ASN A 55 16.67 25.93 -5.01
CA ASN A 55 17.39 26.44 -6.18
C ASN A 55 18.55 25.62 -6.78
N SER A 56 18.38 24.30 -6.96
CA SER A 56 18.89 23.58 -8.16
C SER A 56 18.39 22.13 -8.25
N SER A 57 17.72 21.78 -9.36
CA SER A 57 17.42 20.39 -9.77
C SER A 57 16.82 19.46 -8.70
N ASN A 58 15.84 19.93 -7.91
CA ASN A 58 15.13 19.11 -6.92
C ASN A 58 14.19 18.11 -7.61
N ALA A 59 14.74 17.00 -8.11
CA ALA A 59 13.95 15.83 -8.49
C ALA A 59 13.49 15.08 -7.23
N SER A 60 12.24 14.62 -7.22
CA SER A 60 11.81 13.63 -6.24
C SER A 60 12.48 12.28 -6.54
N TYR A 61 12.80 11.54 -5.49
CA TYR A 61 13.36 10.20 -5.58
C TYR A 61 12.45 9.19 -4.87
N SER A 62 12.47 7.95 -5.34
CA SER A 62 11.73 6.85 -4.71
C SER A 62 12.57 6.19 -3.62
N VAL A 63 11.99 6.03 -2.43
CA VAL A 63 12.52 5.18 -1.37
C VAL A 63 11.99 3.77 -1.59
N ALA A 64 12.90 2.80 -1.65
CA ALA A 64 12.58 1.37 -1.76
C ALA A 64 11.46 1.09 -2.80
N PRO A 65 11.68 1.31 -4.11
CA PRO A 65 10.65 1.19 -5.15
C PRO A 65 10.07 -0.23 -5.33
N PHE A 66 10.52 -1.17 -4.51
CA PHE A 66 10.08 -2.56 -4.37
C PHE A 66 9.17 -2.81 -3.16
N LEU A 67 8.92 -1.80 -2.32
CA LEU A 67 8.01 -1.87 -1.17
C LEU A 67 6.83 -0.92 -1.35
N ALA A 68 5.63 -1.43 -1.10
CA ALA A 68 4.45 -0.62 -0.88
C ALA A 68 4.30 -0.32 0.61
N PHE A 69 4.04 0.94 0.93
CA PHE A 69 3.86 1.46 2.29
C PHE A 69 2.43 1.94 2.48
N ALA A 70 1.85 1.68 3.65
CA ALA A 70 0.56 2.23 4.05
C ALA A 70 0.71 3.58 4.76
N GLU A 71 1.81 3.77 5.49
CA GLU A 71 2.03 4.91 6.38
C GLU A 71 3.50 5.36 6.33
N VAL A 72 3.75 6.66 6.49
CA VAL A 72 5.08 7.26 6.63
C VAL A 72 5.08 8.30 7.74
N SER A 73 6.13 8.29 8.55
CA SER A 73 6.30 9.15 9.72
C SER A 73 7.80 9.49 9.86
N ALA A 74 8.13 10.65 10.40
CA ALA A 74 9.51 11.15 10.42
C ALA A 74 9.88 11.74 11.77
N GLY A 75 11.17 11.72 12.06
CA GLY A 75 11.76 12.40 13.21
C GLY A 75 13.09 13.04 12.82
N ARG A 76 13.82 13.51 13.83
CA ARG A 76 15.07 14.28 13.68
C ARG A 76 16.18 13.49 12.95
N GLY A 77 16.20 13.58 11.62
CA GLY A 77 17.24 13.01 10.76
C GLY A 77 16.97 11.62 10.20
N PHE A 78 15.76 11.08 10.35
CA PHE A 78 15.36 9.82 9.72
C PHE A 78 13.84 9.76 9.50
N VAL A 79 13.44 9.00 8.48
CA VAL A 79 12.05 8.72 8.13
C VAL A 79 11.82 7.23 8.29
N CYS A 80 10.62 6.83 8.69
CA CYS A 80 10.20 5.45 8.71
C CYS A 80 8.88 5.27 7.94
N GLY A 81 8.74 4.11 7.32
CA GLY A 81 7.55 3.71 6.57
C GLY A 81 7.08 2.34 7.04
N LEU A 82 5.78 2.22 7.28
CA LEU A 82 5.12 0.96 7.59
C LEU A 82 4.66 0.28 6.29
N LYS A 83 5.10 -0.95 6.05
CA LYS A 83 4.72 -1.74 4.86
C LYS A 83 3.20 -1.94 4.84
N THR A 84 2.60 -1.93 3.65
CA THR A 84 1.18 -2.29 3.48
C THR A 84 0.89 -3.65 4.12
N GLY A 85 -0.15 -3.70 4.96
CA GLY A 85 -0.50 -4.87 5.78
C GLY A 85 0.18 -4.93 7.16
N GLY A 86 1.04 -3.97 7.53
CA GLY A 86 1.54 -3.81 8.90
C GLY A 86 2.61 -4.82 9.35
N ALA A 87 2.98 -5.79 8.52
CA ALA A 87 3.89 -6.88 8.89
C ALA A 87 5.38 -6.50 9.01
N ALA A 88 5.79 -5.35 8.46
CA ALA A 88 7.18 -4.90 8.50
C ALA A 88 7.30 -3.37 8.56
N LEU A 89 8.30 -2.89 9.29
CA LEU A 89 8.64 -1.48 9.45
C LEU A 89 10.07 -1.23 8.96
N PHE A 90 10.26 -0.18 8.15
CA PHE A 90 11.55 0.22 7.63
C PHE A 90 11.87 1.66 8.02
N CYS A 91 13.13 1.98 8.24
CA CYS A 91 13.61 3.33 8.52
C CYS A 91 14.88 3.64 7.72
N TRP A 92 15.03 4.89 7.27
CA TRP A 92 16.13 5.35 6.43
C TRP A 92 16.49 6.83 6.72
N PRO A 93 17.73 7.28 6.44
CA PRO A 93 18.09 8.69 6.47
C PRO A 93 17.54 9.44 5.23
N PRO A 94 17.11 10.71 5.33
CA PRO A 94 16.60 11.46 4.19
C PRO A 94 17.64 11.75 3.10
N ALA A 95 18.93 11.80 3.47
CA ALA A 95 20.01 12.14 2.55
C ALA A 95 20.53 10.94 1.71
N SER A 96 20.24 9.70 2.11
CA SER A 96 20.83 8.48 1.51
C SER A 96 19.92 7.25 1.67
N PRO A 97 18.68 7.30 1.16
CA PRO A 97 17.65 6.27 1.43
C PRO A 97 18.03 4.87 0.93
N ALA A 98 18.68 4.76 -0.23
CA ALA A 98 18.97 3.48 -0.87
C ALA A 98 20.10 2.69 -0.17
N LEU A 99 21.07 3.39 0.43
CA LEU A 99 22.25 2.79 1.04
C LEU A 99 22.06 2.45 2.53
N GLN A 100 20.95 2.87 3.15
CA GLN A 100 20.72 2.76 4.60
C GLN A 100 19.25 2.46 4.96
N LEU A 101 18.49 1.85 4.05
CA LEU A 101 17.17 1.30 4.36
C LEU A 101 17.32 0.12 5.33
N LYS A 102 16.95 0.32 6.60
CA LYS A 102 17.02 -0.72 7.63
C LYS A 102 15.64 -1.22 8.01
N ARG A 103 15.42 -2.53 8.00
CA ARG A 103 14.25 -3.14 8.62
C ARG A 103 14.38 -3.04 10.15
N VAL A 104 13.35 -2.50 10.78
CA VAL A 104 13.30 -2.26 12.24
C VAL A 104 12.35 -3.24 12.93
N TYR A 105 11.32 -3.70 12.22
CA TYR A 105 10.42 -4.76 12.65
C TYR A 105 10.12 -5.71 11.49
N ASN A 106 10.12 -7.00 11.80
CA ASN A 106 9.63 -8.10 10.96
C ASN A 106 9.10 -9.16 11.92
N GLY A 107 7.78 -9.30 12.04
CA GLY A 107 7.19 -10.12 13.08
C GLY A 107 5.75 -10.52 12.78
N PRO A 108 5.19 -11.47 13.54
CA PRO A 108 3.86 -12.03 13.29
C PRO A 108 2.71 -11.07 13.65
N GLY A 109 2.99 -10.00 14.42
CA GLY A 109 2.00 -8.99 14.76
C GLY A 109 1.81 -7.97 13.65
N THR A 110 0.57 -7.52 13.44
CA THR A 110 0.25 -6.42 12.53
C THR A 110 0.39 -5.09 13.26
N LEU A 111 1.38 -4.28 12.85
CA LEU A 111 1.54 -2.92 13.37
C LEU A 111 0.59 -1.94 12.68
N THR A 112 0.19 -0.91 13.41
CA THR A 112 -0.58 0.26 12.96
C THR A 112 -0.18 1.50 13.77
N GLU A 113 -0.49 2.70 13.27
CA GLU A 113 -0.18 3.99 13.89
C GLU A 113 1.32 4.18 14.17
N LEU A 114 2.07 4.64 13.17
CA LEU A 114 3.52 4.81 13.26
C LEU A 114 3.92 6.21 13.78
N ALA A 115 4.48 6.25 14.98
CA ALA A 115 4.93 7.48 15.62
C ALA A 115 6.46 7.52 15.81
N VAL A 116 7.15 8.26 14.94
CA VAL A 116 8.61 8.44 14.96
C VAL A 116 8.98 9.65 15.81
N GLY A 117 9.91 9.49 16.75
CA GLY A 117 10.52 10.58 17.52
C GLY A 117 11.97 10.83 17.13
N ALA A 118 12.68 11.74 17.80
CA ALA A 118 14.06 12.09 17.42
C ALA A 118 15.07 10.92 17.50
N TYR A 119 14.85 9.94 18.38
CA TYR A 119 15.80 8.84 18.62
C TYR A 119 15.10 7.50 18.88
N HIS A 120 13.84 7.36 18.53
CA HIS A 120 13.04 6.17 18.79
C HIS A 120 11.86 6.09 17.81
N VAL A 121 11.30 4.90 17.69
CA VAL A 121 10.08 4.66 16.91
C VAL A 121 9.09 3.94 17.79
N ALA A 122 7.83 4.37 17.78
CA ALA A 122 6.73 3.71 18.44
C ALA A 122 5.68 3.28 17.40
N ALA A 123 5.03 2.14 17.61
CA ALA A 123 3.85 1.73 16.86
C ALA A 123 2.92 0.91 17.75
N TYR A 124 1.63 0.88 17.41
CA TYR A 124 0.65 0.02 18.06
C TYR A 124 0.62 -1.35 17.37
N ASP A 125 0.90 -2.43 18.12
CA ASP A 125 0.76 -3.81 17.66
C ASP A 125 -0.67 -4.30 17.97
N GLN A 126 -1.44 -4.58 16.92
CA GLN A 126 -2.81 -5.06 17.03
C GLN A 126 -2.90 -6.46 17.65
N THR A 127 -1.92 -7.33 17.38
CA THR A 127 -1.86 -8.70 17.89
C THR A 127 -1.47 -8.72 19.37
N ALA A 128 -0.50 -7.90 19.79
CA ALA A 128 -0.15 -7.75 21.19
C ALA A 128 -1.15 -6.88 21.99
N ARG A 129 -2.02 -6.13 21.29
CA ARG A 129 -2.92 -5.08 21.80
C ARG A 129 -2.22 -4.05 22.67
N GLY A 130 -1.15 -3.47 22.15
CA GLY A 130 -0.34 -2.51 22.89
C GLY A 130 0.75 -1.82 22.07
N ILE A 131 1.30 -0.75 22.63
CA ILE A 131 2.36 0.05 22.01
C ILE A 131 3.72 -0.64 22.23
N GLN A 132 4.55 -0.68 21.19
CA GLN A 132 5.93 -1.16 21.23
C GLN A 132 6.90 -0.07 20.76
N TRP A 133 8.17 -0.19 21.18
CA TRP A 133 9.22 0.79 20.88
C TRP A 133 10.48 0.14 20.30
N TRP A 134 11.09 0.83 19.33
CA TRP A 134 12.34 0.43 18.67
C TRP A 134 13.29 1.62 18.52
N ARG A 135 14.53 1.31 18.10
CA ARG A 135 15.64 2.25 17.88
C ARG A 135 16.08 3.09 19.09
N ASP A 136 15.68 2.75 20.32
CA ASP A 136 16.11 3.45 21.54
C ASP A 136 17.33 2.76 22.21
N PRO A 137 18.59 3.16 21.87
CA PRO A 137 19.80 2.49 22.37
C PRO A 137 20.00 2.62 23.88
N LEU A 138 19.31 3.58 24.52
CA LEU A 138 19.47 3.88 25.95
C LEU A 138 18.38 3.24 26.83
N ARG A 139 17.46 2.44 26.25
CA ARG A 139 16.38 1.72 26.97
C ARG A 139 15.57 2.61 27.93
N ARG A 140 15.23 3.80 27.46
CA ARG A 140 14.44 4.84 28.13
C ARG A 140 12.93 4.67 27.90
N PHE A 141 12.54 3.82 26.94
CA PHE A 141 11.15 3.39 26.73
C PHE A 141 10.89 1.97 27.28
N PRO A 142 9.62 1.61 27.54
CA PRO A 142 9.27 0.28 28.04
C PRO A 142 9.78 -0.85 27.12
N PRO A 143 10.49 -1.87 27.65
CA PRO A 143 11.05 -2.95 26.84
C PRO A 143 10.03 -4.03 26.46
N ALA A 144 8.82 -3.97 27.03
CA ALA A 144 7.71 -4.89 26.77
C ALA A 144 6.50 -4.08 26.26
N PRO A 145 5.59 -4.68 25.46
CA PRO A 145 4.43 -3.98 24.92
C PRO A 145 3.54 -3.41 26.02
N VAL A 146 3.26 -2.10 25.97
CA VAL A 146 2.32 -1.47 26.91
C VAL A 146 0.91 -1.68 26.39
N ARG A 147 0.21 -2.65 27.00
CA ARG A 147 -1.16 -3.00 26.63
C ARG A 147 -2.16 -1.90 26.99
N GLY A 148 -3.14 -1.73 26.13
CA GLY A 148 -4.22 -0.76 26.26
C GLY A 148 -4.95 -0.54 24.93
N ALA A 149 -6.07 0.16 24.97
CA ALA A 149 -6.74 0.65 23.77
C ALA A 149 -6.42 2.14 23.59
N PHE A 150 -5.89 2.51 22.43
CA PHE A 150 -5.40 3.85 22.13
C PHE A 150 -5.89 4.27 20.75
N ARG A 151 -6.33 5.52 20.60
CA ARG A 151 -6.92 6.06 19.36
C ARG A 151 -6.07 7.12 18.64
N SER A 152 -4.88 7.37 19.18
CA SER A 152 -3.90 8.32 18.66
C SER A 152 -2.59 8.06 19.38
N LEU A 153 -1.50 7.89 18.62
CA LEU A 153 -0.14 7.75 19.11
C LEU A 153 0.77 8.80 18.46
N VAL A 154 1.58 9.49 19.26
CA VAL A 154 2.59 10.46 18.78
C VAL A 154 3.92 10.29 19.50
N SER A 155 5.00 10.73 18.86
CA SER A 155 6.36 10.70 19.39
C SER A 155 7.06 12.04 19.11
N GLY A 156 7.94 12.45 20.01
CA GLY A 156 8.75 13.66 19.87
C GLY A 156 10.14 13.49 20.49
N ASP A 157 10.77 14.59 20.87
CA ASP A 157 12.12 14.61 21.45
C ASP A 157 12.12 14.09 22.89
N GLY A 158 12.28 12.77 23.03
CA GLY A 158 12.39 12.08 24.32
C GLY A 158 11.05 11.74 24.97
N PHE A 159 9.96 11.66 24.19
CA PHE A 159 8.67 11.13 24.66
C PHE A 159 7.90 10.42 23.56
N SER A 160 6.97 9.56 23.95
CA SER A 160 5.81 9.14 23.16
C SER A 160 4.56 9.35 24.02
N CYS A 161 3.46 9.77 23.42
CA CYS A 161 2.18 9.96 24.10
C CYS A 161 1.06 9.30 23.30
N ALA A 162 0.07 8.75 24.00
CA ALA A 162 -1.13 8.20 23.40
C ALA A 162 -2.40 8.71 24.09
N VAL A 163 -3.50 8.75 23.34
CA VAL A 163 -4.84 9.06 23.85
C VAL A 163 -5.58 7.77 24.11
N GLU A 164 -6.01 7.55 25.34
CA GLU A 164 -6.75 6.35 25.77
C GLU A 164 -8.18 6.34 25.19
N GLU A 165 -8.58 5.17 24.68
CA GLU A 165 -9.94 4.90 24.24
C GLU A 165 -10.86 4.62 25.45
N GLN A 166 -12.14 5.00 25.35
CA GLN A 166 -13.09 4.80 26.43
C GLN A 166 -13.62 3.36 26.44
N GLU A 167 -13.32 2.59 27.49
CA GLU A 167 -13.97 1.28 27.70
C GLU A 167 -15.48 1.48 27.96
N THR A 168 -16.30 0.91 27.07
CA THR A 168 -17.77 1.06 27.03
C THR A 168 -18.51 0.58 28.27
N ASN A 169 -17.86 -0.21 29.13
CA ASN A 169 -18.40 -0.73 30.39
C ASN A 169 -17.77 -0.09 31.65
N SER A 170 -16.91 0.92 31.50
CA SER A 170 -16.22 1.57 32.62
C SER A 170 -16.93 2.86 33.05
N THR A 171 -17.32 2.96 34.32
CA THR A 171 -17.88 4.20 34.91
C THR A 171 -16.80 5.21 35.32
N SER A 172 -15.54 4.94 35.00
CA SER A 172 -14.40 5.83 35.22
C SER A 172 -14.35 6.93 34.15
N SER A 173 -14.24 8.18 34.60
CA SER A 173 -14.16 9.40 33.78
C SER A 173 -12.84 9.60 33.02
N ALA A 174 -12.18 8.51 32.59
CA ALA A 174 -10.84 8.51 31.98
C ALA A 174 -10.83 8.53 30.44
N ALA A 175 -12.01 8.71 29.82
CA ALA A 175 -12.17 8.78 28.37
C ALA A 175 -11.34 9.92 27.74
N GLY A 176 -10.40 9.58 26.85
CA GLY A 176 -9.51 10.57 26.24
C GLY A 176 -8.42 11.12 27.16
N ALA A 177 -8.08 10.39 28.23
CA ALA A 177 -6.88 10.67 29.01
C ALA A 177 -5.62 10.54 28.14
N VAL A 178 -4.66 11.45 28.35
CA VAL A 178 -3.34 11.40 27.69
C VAL A 178 -2.36 10.67 28.60
N ARG A 179 -1.71 9.64 28.07
CA ARG A 179 -0.66 8.87 28.74
C ARG A 179 0.64 8.96 27.97
N CYS A 180 1.75 9.24 28.64
CA CYS A 180 3.04 9.42 28.01
C CYS A 180 4.15 8.57 28.64
N TRP A 181 5.16 8.26 27.84
CA TRP A 181 6.33 7.46 28.19
C TRP A 181 7.62 8.14 27.71
N GLY A 182 8.75 7.70 28.26
CA GLY A 182 10.07 8.24 27.95
C GLY A 182 10.51 9.38 28.89
N PRO A 183 11.76 9.85 28.80
CA PRO A 183 12.37 10.78 29.77
C PRO A 183 11.64 12.11 29.98
N ARG A 184 10.85 12.55 29.00
CA ARG A 184 10.08 13.80 29.04
C ARG A 184 8.56 13.57 29.04
N GLY A 185 8.13 12.31 29.17
CA GLY A 185 6.72 11.94 29.15
C GLY A 185 5.92 12.54 30.31
N SER A 186 6.50 12.61 31.51
CA SER A 186 5.86 13.21 32.70
C SER A 186 5.44 14.66 32.46
N ASP A 187 6.33 15.46 31.91
CA ASP A 187 6.16 16.91 31.75
C ASP A 187 5.13 17.20 30.66
N VAL A 188 5.15 16.41 29.58
CA VAL A 188 4.16 16.47 28.51
C VAL A 188 2.78 16.04 29.04
N GLN A 189 2.70 14.92 29.77
CA GLN A 189 1.45 14.42 30.34
C GLN A 189 0.83 15.39 31.36
N ALA A 190 1.65 16.03 32.20
CA ALA A 190 1.18 17.00 33.19
C ALA A 190 0.40 18.17 32.57
N ALA A 191 0.80 18.64 31.38
CA ALA A 191 0.10 19.70 30.66
C ALA A 191 -1.33 19.33 30.22
N PHE A 192 -1.63 18.03 30.13
CA PHE A 192 -2.94 17.48 29.77
C PHE A 192 -3.73 16.92 30.96
N ALA A 193 -3.21 16.96 32.19
CA ALA A 193 -3.85 16.37 33.37
C ALA A 193 -5.27 16.93 33.66
N ASN A 194 -5.52 18.19 33.29
CA ASN A 194 -6.82 18.86 33.41
C ASN A 194 -7.52 19.08 32.05
N ALA A 195 -7.13 18.36 31.00
CA ALA A 195 -7.74 18.45 29.67
C ALA A 195 -8.92 17.48 29.56
N SER A 196 -10.01 17.90 28.90
CA SER A 196 -11.21 17.09 28.74
C SER A 196 -11.53 16.83 27.26
N GLY A 197 -11.74 15.57 26.85
CA GLY A 197 -12.12 15.29 25.45
C GLY A 197 -11.05 15.64 24.41
N ILE A 198 -9.76 15.45 24.72
CA ILE A 198 -8.70 15.44 23.69
C ILE A 198 -8.92 14.19 22.82
N ALA A 199 -9.24 14.39 21.54
CA ALA A 199 -9.45 13.29 20.60
C ALA A 199 -8.14 12.79 19.99
N TYR A 200 -7.26 13.74 19.63
CA TYR A 200 -6.05 13.53 18.85
C TYR A 200 -4.91 14.41 19.39
N LEU A 201 -3.68 13.93 19.24
CA LEU A 201 -2.45 14.67 19.53
C LEU A 201 -1.62 14.82 18.25
N ALA A 202 -0.88 15.92 18.16
CA ALA A 202 0.23 16.11 17.24
C ALA A 202 1.48 16.44 18.05
N ALA A 203 2.65 15.93 17.65
CA ALA A 203 3.93 16.18 18.32
C ALA A 203 4.96 16.72 17.34
N GLY A 204 5.85 17.57 17.84
CA GLY A 204 6.94 18.17 17.09
C GLY A 204 8.03 18.61 18.05
N GLY A 205 9.27 18.20 17.77
CA GLY A 205 10.42 18.42 18.65
C GLY A 205 10.08 18.18 20.12
N ALA A 206 10.22 19.23 20.92
CA ALA A 206 10.09 19.16 22.35
C ALA A 206 8.65 19.17 22.92
N ARG A 207 7.59 19.14 22.09
CA ARG A 207 6.20 19.42 22.49
C ARG A 207 5.17 18.50 21.85
N ALA A 208 4.04 18.30 22.55
CA ALA A 208 2.79 17.77 21.99
C ALA A 208 1.66 18.78 22.16
N CYS A 209 0.71 18.81 21.22
CA CYS A 209 -0.51 19.62 21.26
C CYS A 209 -1.74 18.79 20.89
N GLY A 210 -2.92 19.18 21.39
CA GLY A 210 -4.21 18.61 21.01
C GLY A 210 -5.31 19.68 21.02
N VAL A 211 -6.40 19.44 20.28
CA VAL A 211 -7.61 20.27 20.35
C VAL A 211 -8.57 19.64 21.35
N GLU A 212 -9.03 20.46 22.30
CA GLU A 212 -10.03 20.08 23.29
C GLU A 212 -11.44 20.14 22.68
N THR A 213 -12.24 19.10 22.90
CA THR A 213 -13.64 19.04 22.43
C THR A 213 -14.62 19.10 23.62
N PRO A 214 -15.69 19.91 23.55
CA PRO A 214 -16.16 20.72 22.43
C PRO A 214 -15.58 22.16 22.39
N SER A 215 -14.68 22.53 23.30
CA SER A 215 -14.26 23.93 23.51
C SER A 215 -13.50 24.55 22.32
N GLY A 216 -12.92 23.71 21.45
CA GLY A 216 -12.07 24.10 20.33
C GLY A 216 -10.72 24.66 20.76
N ALA A 217 -10.42 24.67 22.06
CA ALA A 217 -9.19 25.24 22.59
C ALA A 217 -7.99 24.34 22.27
N VAL A 218 -6.92 24.92 21.71
CA VAL A 218 -5.66 24.20 21.57
C VAL A 218 -4.92 24.20 22.90
N ARG A 219 -4.50 23.01 23.34
CA ARG A 219 -3.65 22.79 24.50
C ARG A 219 -2.32 22.19 24.05
N CYS A 220 -1.22 22.73 24.54
CA CYS A 220 0.14 22.27 24.21
C CYS A 220 0.96 22.07 25.48
N SER A 221 1.89 21.13 25.47
CA SER A 221 2.88 20.96 26.54
C SER A 221 3.94 22.07 26.50
N GLY A 222 4.13 22.75 27.63
CA GLY A 222 5.00 23.93 27.77
C GLY A 222 4.24 25.09 28.42
N SER A 223 4.93 26.23 28.64
CA SER A 223 4.37 27.39 29.35
C SER A 223 3.03 27.87 28.79
N ASP A 224 1.98 27.92 29.62
CA ASP A 224 0.56 28.11 29.24
C ASP A 224 0.16 29.48 28.61
N SER A 225 1.12 30.29 28.16
CA SER A 225 0.95 31.67 27.69
C SER A 225 0.10 31.86 26.41
N PHE A 226 -0.41 30.78 25.80
CA PHE A 226 -0.84 30.76 24.39
C PHE A 226 -2.34 30.99 24.15
N ALA A 227 -3.19 30.83 25.18
CA ALA A 227 -4.61 30.48 24.99
C ALA A 227 -5.52 31.55 24.36
N ALA A 228 -5.10 32.82 24.26
CA ALA A 228 -5.95 33.93 23.81
C ALA A 228 -5.90 34.20 22.30
N ALA A 229 -4.76 33.92 21.64
CA ALA A 229 -4.54 34.30 20.24
C ALA A 229 -4.79 33.15 19.24
N VAL A 230 -4.82 31.91 19.70
CA VAL A 230 -4.97 30.73 18.83
C VAL A 230 -6.45 30.58 18.39
N PRO A 231 -6.73 30.33 17.10
CA PRO A 231 -8.10 30.09 16.62
C PRO A 231 -8.74 28.86 17.30
N ARG A 232 -10.04 28.95 17.59
CA ARG A 232 -10.83 27.84 18.19
C ARG A 232 -11.63 27.03 17.18
N ASP A 233 -11.72 27.50 15.95
CA ASP A 233 -12.41 26.86 14.83
C ASP A 233 -11.54 25.82 14.13
N LEU A 234 -10.79 24.99 14.87
CA LEU A 234 -9.87 24.00 14.31
C LEU A 234 -10.45 22.58 14.33
N TYR A 235 -10.08 21.76 13.34
CA TYR A 235 -10.31 20.31 13.37
C TYR A 235 -9.30 19.63 14.32
N PRO A 236 -9.72 18.70 15.20
CA PRO A 236 -8.80 17.94 16.05
C PRO A 236 -7.70 17.22 15.26
N TYR A 237 -8.08 16.47 14.21
CA TYR A 237 -7.16 15.76 13.31
C TYR A 237 -6.43 16.68 12.31
N GLY A 238 -6.67 17.99 12.36
CA GLY A 238 -6.05 18.97 11.48
C GLY A 238 -4.77 19.62 12.04
N LEU A 239 -4.26 19.15 13.19
CA LEU A 239 -3.05 19.71 13.82
C LEU A 239 -1.75 19.08 13.29
N ALA A 240 -0.75 19.92 13.09
CA ALA A 240 0.65 19.55 12.91
C ALA A 240 1.53 20.46 13.79
N VAL A 241 2.58 19.92 14.41
CA VAL A 241 3.43 20.63 15.38
C VAL A 241 4.90 20.49 14.94
N GLY A 242 5.66 21.58 15.00
CA GLY A 242 7.12 21.61 14.80
C GLY A 242 7.85 22.04 16.07
N ASP A 243 9.15 22.34 15.95
CA ASP A 243 10.02 22.71 17.09
C ASP A 243 9.59 24.05 17.72
N ALA A 244 9.13 25.02 16.92
CA ALA A 244 8.86 26.41 17.35
C ALA A 244 7.50 26.96 16.89
N HIS A 245 6.67 26.16 16.22
CA HIS A 245 5.35 26.56 15.72
C HIS A 245 4.40 25.37 15.67
N ALA A 246 3.11 25.65 15.55
CA ALA A 246 2.10 24.65 15.19
C ALA A 246 1.18 25.22 14.11
N CYS A 247 0.53 24.33 13.37
CA CYS A 247 -0.45 24.64 12.33
C CYS A 247 -1.71 23.80 12.55
N GLY A 248 -2.86 24.37 12.19
CA GLY A 248 -4.17 23.74 12.28
C GLY A 248 -5.00 24.00 11.02
N LEU A 249 -5.84 23.04 10.65
CA LEU A 249 -6.85 23.21 9.61
C LEU A 249 -8.15 23.75 10.20
N ARG A 250 -8.67 24.84 9.61
CA ARG A 250 -9.90 25.49 10.08
C ARG A 250 -11.17 24.76 9.62
N LYS A 251 -12.14 24.63 10.52
CA LYS A 251 -13.47 24.05 10.28
C LYS A 251 -14.19 24.61 9.03
N PRO A 252 -14.29 25.93 8.80
CA PRO A 252 -15.17 26.47 7.75
C PRO A 252 -14.75 26.14 6.31
N ASN A 253 -13.46 25.90 6.07
CA ASN A 253 -12.88 25.91 4.72
C ASN A 253 -11.61 25.04 4.56
N GLN A 254 -11.19 24.31 5.60
CA GLN A 254 -9.98 23.48 5.59
C GLN A 254 -8.69 24.23 5.21
N THR A 255 -8.64 25.56 5.35
CA THR A 255 -7.40 26.33 5.14
C THR A 255 -6.46 26.19 6.33
N ALA A 256 -5.16 26.13 6.08
CA ALA A 256 -4.14 26.12 7.12
C ALA A 256 -4.00 27.49 7.81
N VAL A 257 -3.88 27.48 9.13
CA VAL A 257 -3.45 28.61 9.95
C VAL A 257 -2.35 28.13 10.90
N CYS A 258 -1.31 28.92 11.06
CA CYS A 258 -0.15 28.58 11.88
C CYS A 258 0.10 29.65 12.94
N TRP A 259 0.74 29.25 14.04
CA TRP A 259 1.12 30.14 15.13
C TRP A 259 2.44 29.72 15.77
N THR A 260 3.16 30.70 16.31
CA THR A 260 4.43 30.47 17.03
C THR A 260 4.21 29.91 18.44
N LEU A 261 5.17 29.12 18.91
CA LEU A 261 5.21 28.47 20.22
C LEU A 261 6.43 28.93 21.02
N GLY A 262 6.28 29.11 22.33
CA GLY A 262 7.39 29.39 23.26
C GLY A 262 7.92 30.83 23.27
N GLY A 263 7.29 31.77 22.55
CA GLY A 263 7.58 33.20 22.63
C GLY A 263 6.72 33.95 23.67
N PRO A 264 7.10 35.19 24.04
CA PRO A 264 6.28 36.05 24.93
C PRO A 264 4.99 36.55 24.25
N THR A 265 4.95 36.51 22.91
CA THR A 265 3.77 36.82 22.09
C THR A 265 3.54 35.67 21.10
N THR A 266 2.27 35.35 20.86
CA THR A 266 1.87 34.40 19.81
C THR A 266 1.57 35.16 18.53
N THR A 267 2.32 34.88 17.48
CA THR A 267 2.08 35.43 16.14
C THR A 267 1.31 34.41 15.29
N VAL A 268 0.16 34.81 14.75
CA VAL A 268 -0.69 33.97 13.89
C VAL A 268 -0.50 34.37 12.43
N PHE A 269 -0.35 33.40 11.53
CA PHE A 269 -0.16 33.60 10.09
C PHE A 269 -0.90 32.54 9.27
N SER A 270 -1.18 32.86 8.00
CA SER A 270 -1.85 31.97 7.05
C SER A 270 -0.92 31.73 5.85
N PRO A 271 -0.32 30.55 5.70
CA PRO A 271 0.75 30.31 4.72
C PRO A 271 0.27 30.15 3.27
N ALA A 272 -0.99 29.74 3.08
CA ALA A 272 -1.60 29.53 1.76
C ALA A 272 -3.03 30.09 1.76
N VAL A 273 -3.19 31.37 1.41
CA VAL A 273 -4.50 32.04 1.44
C VAL A 273 -5.39 31.47 0.34
N GLY A 274 -6.54 30.90 0.73
CA GLY A 274 -7.52 30.32 -0.18
C GLY A 274 -7.26 28.87 -0.59
N THR A 275 -6.19 28.24 -0.10
CA THR A 275 -5.90 26.81 -0.36
C THR A 275 -6.40 25.93 0.78
N SER A 276 -7.22 24.94 0.46
CA SER A 276 -7.65 23.89 1.39
C SER A 276 -6.73 22.67 1.36
N PHE A 277 -6.62 21.98 2.49
CA PHE A 277 -5.77 20.81 2.66
C PHE A 277 -6.52 19.66 3.33
N GLU A 278 -6.19 18.42 2.96
CA GLU A 278 -6.73 17.21 3.59
C GLU A 278 -5.97 16.83 4.87
N LEU A 279 -4.66 17.10 4.91
CA LEU A 279 -3.79 16.85 6.06
C LEU A 279 -2.58 17.79 6.06
N LEU A 280 -1.96 17.93 7.24
CA LEU A 280 -0.72 18.66 7.48
C LEU A 280 0.31 17.75 8.16
N ALA A 281 1.59 17.99 7.89
CA ALA A 281 2.72 17.40 8.60
C ALA A 281 3.78 18.48 8.86
N ALA A 282 4.42 18.45 10.03
CA ALA A 282 5.43 19.43 10.43
C ALA A 282 6.56 18.76 11.21
N ASP A 283 7.77 19.28 11.06
CA ASP A 283 8.95 18.94 11.89
C ASP A 283 9.98 20.07 11.78
N GLY A 284 10.75 20.30 12.85
CA GLY A 284 11.64 21.45 12.95
C GLY A 284 10.90 22.76 12.67
N ASN A 285 11.40 23.54 11.70
CA ASN A 285 10.79 24.81 11.27
C ASN A 285 9.94 24.68 9.99
N HIS A 286 9.70 23.47 9.49
CA HIS A 286 9.00 23.24 8.23
C HIS A 286 7.61 22.65 8.44
N THR A 287 6.70 22.97 7.52
CA THR A 287 5.38 22.33 7.45
C THR A 287 4.99 22.14 6.00
N CYS A 288 4.36 21.01 5.72
CA CYS A 288 3.82 20.67 4.41
C CYS A 288 2.37 20.20 4.57
N GLY A 289 1.56 20.39 3.52
CA GLY A 289 0.18 19.91 3.48
C GLY A 289 -0.16 19.32 2.10
N VAL A 290 -1.05 18.32 2.10
CA VAL A 290 -1.64 17.76 0.88
C VAL A 290 -2.89 18.55 0.52
N THR A 291 -2.95 19.11 -0.68
CA THR A 291 -4.07 19.93 -1.17
C THR A 291 -5.34 19.09 -1.42
N SER A 292 -6.52 19.66 -1.17
CA SER A 292 -7.81 18.98 -1.44
C SER A 292 -8.15 18.86 -2.94
N ILE A 293 -7.51 19.65 -3.80
CA ILE A 293 -7.92 19.82 -5.21
C ILE A 293 -7.26 18.77 -6.11
N ASP A 294 -5.95 18.56 -5.94
CA ASP A 294 -5.10 17.77 -6.83
C ASP A 294 -4.17 16.78 -6.09
N PHE A 295 -4.25 16.73 -4.76
CA PHE A 295 -3.37 15.95 -3.88
C PHE A 295 -1.87 16.22 -4.14
N GLY A 296 -1.55 17.46 -4.53
CA GLY A 296 -0.21 18.01 -4.57
C GLY A 296 0.27 18.41 -3.18
N VAL A 297 1.58 18.61 -3.02
CA VAL A 297 2.18 18.99 -1.74
C VAL A 297 2.67 20.45 -1.80
N LEU A 298 2.17 21.29 -0.89
CA LEU A 298 2.73 22.63 -0.65
C LEU A 298 3.45 22.65 0.71
N CYS A 299 4.58 23.35 0.78
CA CYS A 299 5.43 23.45 1.97
C CYS A 299 5.82 24.91 2.26
N TRP A 300 5.99 25.24 3.55
CA TRP A 300 6.40 26.56 4.03
C TRP A 300 7.36 26.44 5.23
N SER A 301 8.00 27.55 5.59
CA SER A 301 8.95 27.64 6.71
C SER A 301 8.54 28.70 7.71
N SER A 302 8.68 28.43 9.01
CA SER A 302 8.51 29.42 10.07
C SER A 302 9.79 30.23 10.36
N ALA A 303 10.92 29.90 9.74
CA ALA A 303 12.24 30.45 10.08
C ALA A 303 12.60 31.78 9.39
N ALA A 304 11.92 32.17 8.31
CA ALA A 304 12.21 33.39 7.57
C ALA A 304 10.93 34.10 7.15
N ALA A 305 10.87 35.43 7.34
CA ALA A 305 9.68 36.23 7.04
C ALA A 305 9.29 36.25 5.54
N THR A 306 10.22 35.90 4.65
CA THR A 306 10.00 35.73 3.20
C THR A 306 9.44 34.36 2.83
N ASP A 307 9.63 33.34 3.68
CA ASP A 307 9.38 31.93 3.38
C ASP A 307 8.12 31.39 4.09
N LEU A 308 7.33 32.32 4.66
CA LEU A 308 6.01 32.06 5.25
C LEU A 308 4.96 31.70 4.19
N VAL A 309 5.25 31.94 2.90
CA VAL A 309 4.36 31.60 1.77
C VAL A 309 4.58 30.16 1.34
N ALA A 310 3.50 29.40 1.19
CA ALA A 310 3.58 28.02 0.74
C ALA A 310 4.05 27.90 -0.72
N ALA A 311 5.09 27.09 -0.94
CA ALA A 311 5.66 26.77 -2.24
C ALA A 311 5.40 25.29 -2.60
N PRO A 312 5.24 24.94 -3.88
CA PRO A 312 5.03 23.56 -4.30
C PRO A 312 6.29 22.72 -4.12
N ALA A 313 6.16 21.55 -3.49
CA ALA A 313 7.18 20.51 -3.50
C ALA A 313 7.05 19.65 -4.77
N PRO A 314 8.14 19.03 -5.27
CA PRO A 314 8.12 18.17 -6.47
C PRO A 314 7.54 16.77 -6.17
N LEU A 315 6.50 16.70 -5.35
CA LEU A 315 5.72 15.51 -5.01
C LEU A 315 4.30 15.68 -5.56
N GLN A 316 3.87 14.75 -6.41
CA GLN A 316 2.53 14.73 -7.01
C GLN A 316 1.85 13.39 -6.69
N GLY A 317 0.53 13.38 -6.61
CA GLY A 317 -0.23 12.14 -6.41
C GLY A 317 0.03 11.45 -5.07
N ILE A 318 0.26 12.23 -4.00
CA ILE A 318 0.40 11.69 -2.65
C ILE A 318 -0.99 11.32 -2.12
N ILE A 319 -1.13 10.13 -1.53
CA ILE A 319 -2.43 9.70 -0.99
C ILE A 319 -2.77 10.59 0.22
N PRO A 320 -3.98 11.18 0.32
CA PRO A 320 -4.38 12.08 1.42
C PRO A 320 -4.81 11.35 2.72
N GLY A 321 -4.44 10.08 2.90
CA GLY A 321 -4.70 9.32 4.11
C GLY A 321 -4.54 7.82 3.90
N VAL A 322 -4.49 7.04 4.99
CA VAL A 322 -4.33 5.58 4.90
C VAL A 322 -5.57 4.89 4.32
N CYS A 323 -5.34 3.79 3.62
CA CYS A 323 -6.37 2.96 3.03
C CYS A 323 -6.88 1.92 4.04
N VAL A 324 -8.19 1.91 4.27
CA VAL A 324 -8.90 0.92 5.11
C VAL A 324 -9.76 0.01 4.24
N ALA A 325 -9.89 -1.26 4.64
CA ALA A 325 -10.55 -2.28 3.82
C ALA A 325 -12.08 -2.12 3.73
N ASP A 326 -12.73 -1.47 4.71
CA ASP A 326 -14.19 -1.37 4.81
C ASP A 326 -14.66 0.08 5.05
N GLU A 327 -15.68 0.50 4.30
CA GLU A 327 -16.39 1.78 4.46
C GLU A 327 -17.08 1.91 5.82
N THR A 328 -17.50 0.79 6.44
CA THR A 328 -18.18 0.83 7.75
C THR A 328 -17.29 1.31 8.89
N SER A 329 -15.96 1.31 8.70
CA SER A 329 -14.98 1.84 9.66
C SER A 329 -14.84 3.37 9.65
N CYS A 330 -15.52 4.07 8.73
CA CYS A 330 -15.40 5.51 8.56
C CYS A 330 -16.57 6.28 9.19
N ASP A 331 -16.45 6.68 10.46
CA ASP A 331 -17.47 7.45 11.23
C ASP A 331 -18.02 8.68 10.49
N CYS A 332 -17.17 9.36 9.72
CA CYS A 332 -17.48 10.60 8.99
C CYS A 332 -17.62 10.40 7.48
N GLY A 333 -17.80 9.15 7.04
CA GLY A 333 -17.75 8.73 5.64
C GLY A 333 -16.34 8.78 5.04
N PHE A 334 -16.24 8.50 3.75
CA PHE A 334 -14.98 8.36 3.02
C PHE A 334 -14.78 9.44 1.95
N LEU A 335 -13.52 9.62 1.53
CA LEU A 335 -13.13 10.54 0.47
C LEU A 335 -13.59 10.03 -0.90
N ALA A 336 -14.21 10.90 -1.70
CA ALA A 336 -14.56 10.56 -3.08
C ALA A 336 -13.29 10.21 -3.87
N GLN A 337 -13.37 9.25 -4.80
CA GLN A 337 -12.23 8.69 -5.54
C GLN A 337 -11.22 7.86 -4.71
N SER A 338 -11.43 7.65 -3.40
CA SER A 338 -10.51 6.84 -2.57
C SER A 338 -10.27 5.42 -3.09
N ALA A 339 -11.28 4.75 -3.68
CA ALA A 339 -11.11 3.46 -4.34
C ALA A 339 -10.09 3.45 -5.50
N GLN A 340 -9.87 4.60 -6.15
CA GLN A 340 -8.81 4.76 -7.17
C GLN A 340 -7.44 5.01 -6.51
N LEU A 341 -7.40 5.83 -5.46
CA LEU A 341 -6.19 6.16 -4.70
C LEU A 341 -5.63 4.95 -3.94
N CYS A 342 -6.50 4.06 -3.45
CA CYS A 342 -6.14 2.86 -2.70
C CYS A 342 -5.89 1.63 -3.57
N LYS A 343 -5.95 1.75 -4.90
CA LYS A 343 -5.77 0.62 -5.82
C LYS A 343 -4.41 -0.08 -5.64
N ALA A 344 -3.35 0.68 -5.37
CA ALA A 344 -2.02 0.14 -5.10
C ALA A 344 -1.92 -0.65 -3.79
N SER A 345 -2.77 -0.35 -2.81
CA SER A 345 -2.82 -0.99 -1.49
C SER A 345 -3.72 -2.23 -1.44
N GLY A 346 -4.22 -2.70 -2.59
CA GLY A 346 -5.18 -3.81 -2.68
C GLY A 346 -6.65 -3.38 -2.70
N GLY A 347 -6.95 -2.08 -2.75
CA GLY A 347 -8.30 -1.52 -2.71
C GLY A 347 -8.65 -0.93 -1.34
N GLY A 348 -9.95 -0.73 -1.10
CA GLY A 348 -10.46 -0.07 0.10
C GLY A 348 -10.77 1.43 -0.11
N VAL A 349 -10.98 2.14 1.00
CA VAL A 349 -11.35 3.57 1.02
C VAL A 349 -10.46 4.36 1.98
N ILE A 350 -10.55 5.69 1.92
CA ILE A 350 -9.85 6.62 2.83
C ILE A 350 -10.93 7.32 3.65
N CYS A 351 -10.94 7.12 4.97
CA CYS A 351 -11.89 7.80 5.84
C CYS A 351 -11.62 9.31 5.90
N LYS A 352 -12.68 10.12 5.93
CA LYS A 352 -12.58 11.56 6.15
C LYS A 352 -12.17 11.85 7.58
N ARG A 353 -10.99 12.47 7.74
CA ARG A 353 -10.43 12.88 9.05
C ARG A 353 -11.02 14.19 9.55
N LEU A 354 -11.38 15.08 8.64
CA LEU A 354 -11.87 16.43 8.95
C LEU A 354 -13.40 16.43 9.09
N CYS A 355 -13.88 15.84 10.19
CA CYS A 355 -15.29 15.78 10.53
C CYS A 355 -15.80 17.14 11.01
N LEU A 356 -16.80 17.70 10.32
CA LEU A 356 -17.64 18.75 10.92
C LEU A 356 -18.55 18.09 11.96
N ASP A 357 -18.11 18.15 13.22
CA ASP A 357 -18.81 17.77 14.45
C ASP A 357 -19.84 16.63 14.29
N ALA A 358 -19.39 15.40 14.57
CA ALA A 358 -20.23 14.19 14.47
C ALA A 358 -21.61 14.44 15.12
N PRO A 359 -22.72 14.08 14.43
CA PRO A 359 -24.04 14.38 14.94
C PRO A 359 -24.22 13.69 16.29
N SER A 360 -24.59 14.47 17.30
CA SER A 360 -25.03 13.90 18.56
C SER A 360 -26.15 12.89 18.29
N PRO A 361 -26.16 11.72 18.95
CA PRO A 361 -27.25 10.78 18.77
C PRO A 361 -28.57 11.51 19.06
N PRO A 362 -29.59 11.40 18.18
CA PRO A 362 -30.84 12.11 18.38
C PRO A 362 -31.40 11.74 19.76
N PRO A 363 -31.91 12.70 20.54
CA PRO A 363 -32.40 12.43 21.89
C PRO A 363 -33.45 11.32 21.81
N ALA A 364 -33.29 10.31 22.67
CA ALA A 364 -34.13 9.12 22.65
C ALA A 364 -35.61 9.51 22.73
N VAL A 365 -36.34 9.35 21.62
CA VAL A 365 -37.77 9.64 21.57
C VAL A 365 -38.46 8.58 22.41
N SER A 366 -38.92 8.98 23.59
CA SER A 366 -39.74 8.14 24.47
C SER A 366 -40.92 7.56 23.67
N PRO A 367 -41.18 6.24 23.73
CA PRO A 367 -42.32 5.66 23.04
C PRO A 367 -43.62 6.28 23.59
N PRO A 368 -44.58 6.66 22.73
CA PRO A 368 -45.85 7.21 23.19
C PRO A 368 -46.63 6.14 23.99
N PRO A 369 -47.41 6.54 25.02
CA PRO A 369 -48.17 5.59 25.82
C PRO A 369 -49.23 4.86 24.98
N ALA A 370 -49.34 3.55 25.17
CA ALA A 370 -50.28 2.72 24.44
C ALA A 370 -51.74 3.08 24.79
N SER A 371 -52.51 3.47 23.78
CA SER A 371 -53.97 3.59 23.85
C SER A 371 -54.67 2.32 23.35
N PRO A 372 -55.86 1.96 23.87
CA PRO A 372 -56.42 0.62 23.73
C PRO A 372 -57.04 0.32 22.36
N SER A 373 -57.05 -0.96 22.01
CA SER A 373 -57.48 -1.53 20.72
C SER A 373 -59.00 -1.47 20.46
N PRO A 374 -59.45 -1.11 19.23
CA PRO A 374 -60.85 -1.22 18.82
C PRO A 374 -61.21 -2.58 18.16
N PRO A 375 -62.51 -2.95 18.12
CA PRO A 375 -63.02 -4.18 17.49
C PRO A 375 -63.23 -4.05 15.96
N PRO A 376 -63.59 -5.13 15.22
CA PRO A 376 -63.10 -5.30 13.84
C PRO A 376 -64.04 -4.94 12.69
N ALA A 377 -63.38 -4.54 11.58
CA ALA A 377 -63.66 -4.84 10.17
C ALA A 377 -64.94 -4.34 9.46
N SER A 378 -64.73 -3.60 8.38
CA SER A 378 -65.43 -3.80 7.10
C SER A 378 -64.41 -3.83 5.95
N LYS A 379 -64.70 -4.59 4.88
CA LYS A 379 -63.73 -4.93 3.82
C LYS A 379 -63.81 -3.97 2.63
N GLY A 380 -62.66 -3.45 2.19
CA GLY A 380 -62.46 -2.84 0.87
C GLY A 380 -61.20 -3.41 0.22
N GLY A 381 -61.35 -4.24 -0.82
CA GLY A 381 -60.24 -4.98 -1.41
C GLY A 381 -59.43 -4.16 -2.42
N GLY A 382 -58.25 -3.68 -2.02
CA GLY A 382 -57.24 -3.11 -2.92
C GLY A 382 -56.04 -4.04 -3.10
N VAL A 383 -55.78 -4.51 -4.33
CA VAL A 383 -54.64 -5.39 -4.63
C VAL A 383 -53.33 -4.61 -4.52
N SER A 384 -52.39 -5.08 -3.69
CA SER A 384 -51.15 -4.36 -3.45
C SER A 384 -50.16 -4.51 -4.61
N LYS A 385 -49.53 -3.39 -5.02
CA LYS A 385 -48.57 -3.31 -6.15
C LYS A 385 -47.38 -4.28 -6.05
N ARG A 386 -47.10 -4.84 -4.86
CA ARG A 386 -46.07 -5.86 -4.65
C ARG A 386 -46.37 -7.19 -5.35
N TRP A 387 -47.64 -7.61 -5.44
CA TRP A 387 -48.00 -8.87 -6.12
C TRP A 387 -47.77 -8.83 -7.62
N ILE A 388 -47.94 -7.67 -8.25
CA ILE A 388 -47.74 -7.48 -9.70
C ILE A 388 -46.26 -7.71 -10.07
N ALA A 389 -45.33 -7.21 -9.25
CA ALA A 389 -43.89 -7.41 -9.47
C ALA A 389 -43.48 -8.89 -9.44
N PHE A 390 -43.97 -9.66 -8.46
CA PHE A 390 -43.69 -11.10 -8.38
C PHE A 390 -44.34 -11.89 -9.52
N ALA A 391 -45.56 -11.54 -9.94
CA ALA A 391 -46.23 -12.18 -11.07
C ALA A 391 -45.48 -12.00 -12.40
N VAL A 392 -44.96 -10.78 -12.67
CA VAL A 392 -44.21 -10.48 -13.90
C VAL A 392 -42.87 -11.22 -13.95
N VAL A 393 -42.09 -11.20 -12.85
CA VAL A 393 -40.80 -11.90 -12.80
C VAL A 393 -40.99 -13.42 -12.91
N GLY A 394 -42.03 -13.98 -12.27
CA GLY A 394 -42.38 -15.40 -12.39
C GLY A 394 -42.76 -15.80 -13.81
N ALA A 395 -43.56 -14.98 -14.51
CA ALA A 395 -43.99 -15.26 -15.89
C ALA A 395 -42.81 -15.25 -16.89
N VAL A 396 -41.89 -14.28 -16.77
CA VAL A 396 -40.71 -14.20 -17.66
C VAL A 396 -39.76 -15.38 -17.41
N GLY A 397 -39.53 -15.75 -16.14
CA GLY A 397 -38.71 -16.91 -15.79
C GLY A 397 -39.30 -18.23 -16.29
N ALA A 398 -40.62 -18.41 -16.14
CA ALA A 398 -41.33 -19.58 -16.65
C ALA A 398 -41.26 -19.69 -18.18
N PHE A 399 -41.42 -18.58 -18.90
CA PHE A 399 -41.33 -18.56 -20.37
C PHE A 399 -39.92 -18.91 -20.86
N ALA A 400 -38.88 -18.33 -20.26
CA ALA A 400 -37.49 -18.64 -20.60
C ALA A 400 -37.16 -20.12 -20.36
N GLY A 401 -37.57 -20.69 -19.22
CA GLY A 401 -37.39 -22.10 -18.92
C GLY A 401 -38.13 -23.03 -19.90
N LEU A 402 -39.36 -22.68 -20.27
CA LEU A 402 -40.16 -23.47 -21.21
C LEU A 402 -39.58 -23.43 -22.63
N CYS A 403 -39.07 -22.27 -23.09
CA CYS A 403 -38.31 -22.18 -24.33
C CYS A 403 -37.03 -23.02 -24.31
N SER A 404 -36.29 -23.05 -23.20
CA SER A 404 -35.09 -23.90 -23.07
C SER A 404 -35.44 -25.40 -23.14
N ILE A 405 -36.52 -25.83 -22.49
CA ILE A 405 -36.99 -27.23 -22.55
C ILE A 405 -37.43 -27.61 -23.97
N VAL A 406 -38.19 -26.73 -24.66
CA VAL A 406 -38.60 -26.96 -26.06
C VAL A 406 -37.38 -27.03 -26.98
N TYR A 407 -36.38 -26.16 -26.80
CA TYR A 407 -35.13 -26.22 -27.58
C TYR A 407 -34.40 -27.56 -27.38
N CYS A 408 -34.27 -28.02 -26.13
CA CYS A 408 -33.69 -29.32 -25.82
C CYS A 408 -34.49 -30.49 -26.42
N LEU A 409 -35.82 -30.44 -26.43
CA LEU A 409 -36.66 -31.51 -26.99
C LEU A 409 -36.70 -31.51 -28.53
N VAL A 410 -36.58 -30.35 -29.18
CA VAL A 410 -36.57 -30.24 -30.66
C VAL A 410 -35.20 -30.59 -31.26
N PHE A 411 -34.10 -30.24 -30.58
CA PHE A 411 -32.73 -30.42 -31.10
C PHE A 411 -31.91 -31.48 -30.36
N GLY A 412 -32.46 -32.13 -29.33
CA GLY A 412 -31.74 -33.07 -28.48
C GLY A 412 -32.57 -34.26 -28.01
N PHE A 413 -32.90 -35.20 -28.91
CA PHE A 413 -32.60 -36.64 -28.75
C PHE A 413 -33.21 -37.50 -29.88
N CYS A 414 -32.37 -37.93 -30.83
CA CYS A 414 -32.44 -39.16 -31.65
C CYS A 414 -31.28 -39.09 -32.68
N SER A 415 -30.36 -40.05 -32.83
CA SER A 415 -30.24 -41.37 -32.22
C SER A 415 -28.78 -41.83 -32.16
N ASN A 416 -28.42 -42.59 -31.13
CA ASN A 416 -27.26 -43.48 -31.17
C ASN A 416 -27.54 -44.67 -32.11
N LYS A 417 -26.65 -44.95 -33.09
CA LYS A 417 -26.23 -46.33 -33.42
C LYS A 417 -25.02 -46.37 -34.39
N ARG A 418 -24.22 -47.43 -34.23
CA ARG A 418 -23.01 -47.76 -35.02
C ARG A 418 -23.33 -48.71 -36.18
N VAL A 419 -22.31 -48.95 -37.03
CA VAL A 419 -22.04 -50.16 -37.86
C VAL A 419 -22.34 -50.10 -39.38
N HIS A 420 -21.24 -49.97 -40.13
CA HIS A 420 -20.83 -50.62 -41.39
C HIS A 420 -21.71 -50.73 -42.66
N ASN A 421 -21.07 -50.25 -43.75
CA ASN A 421 -20.93 -50.84 -45.10
C ASN A 421 -22.09 -50.92 -46.13
N SER A 422 -21.69 -50.42 -47.32
CA SER A 422 -21.92 -50.98 -48.67
C SER A 422 -23.07 -50.43 -49.54
N VAL A 423 -22.78 -50.43 -50.85
CA VAL A 423 -23.69 -50.39 -52.02
C VAL A 423 -24.31 -49.02 -52.42
N GLN A 424 -23.76 -48.44 -53.50
CA GLN A 424 -24.47 -47.60 -54.50
C GLN A 424 -25.62 -48.40 -55.17
N PRO A 425 -26.74 -47.81 -55.68
CA PRO A 425 -26.68 -46.75 -56.70
C PRO A 425 -27.84 -45.73 -56.85
N ASN A 426 -27.51 -44.59 -57.47
CA ASN A 426 -28.14 -43.87 -58.61
C ASN A 426 -29.67 -43.68 -58.78
N LEU A 427 -30.03 -42.65 -59.61
CA LEU A 427 -31.34 -42.26 -60.18
C LEU A 427 -32.24 -41.33 -59.29
N THR A 428 -32.32 -40.00 -59.54
CA THR A 428 -33.19 -39.22 -60.49
C THR A 428 -34.64 -39.03 -59.99
N THR A 429 -35.39 -37.92 -60.17
CA THR A 429 -35.25 -36.68 -60.99
C THR A 429 -36.29 -35.59 -60.57
N THR A 430 -35.99 -34.30 -60.81
CA THR A 430 -36.93 -33.15 -61.08
C THR A 430 -37.98 -32.71 -60.03
N ALA A 431 -38.46 -31.45 -59.98
CA ALA A 431 -38.23 -30.26 -60.83
C ALA A 431 -38.53 -28.90 -60.14
N ALA A 432 -38.00 -27.82 -60.74
CA ALA A 432 -38.50 -26.42 -60.76
C ALA A 432 -38.43 -25.58 -59.46
N SER A 433 -38.15 -24.26 -59.48
CA SER A 433 -37.95 -23.29 -60.60
C SER A 433 -37.15 -22.04 -60.17
N THR A 434 -36.47 -21.38 -61.13
CA THR A 434 -36.08 -19.93 -61.19
C THR A 434 -35.21 -19.34 -60.05
N ALA A 435 -34.35 -18.31 -60.20
CA ALA A 435 -33.55 -17.70 -61.28
C ALA A 435 -32.63 -16.64 -60.57
N ALA A 436 -31.51 -16.09 -61.08
CA ALA A 436 -30.74 -16.23 -62.33
C ALA A 436 -29.25 -15.83 -62.11
N ASP A 437 -28.55 -15.52 -63.21
CA ASP A 437 -27.34 -14.70 -63.42
C ASP A 437 -26.03 -15.37 -63.91
N ASN A 438 -25.93 -15.40 -65.24
CA ASN A 438 -24.83 -14.88 -66.06
C ASN A 438 -23.35 -15.21 -65.73
N ASN A 439 -22.79 -16.12 -66.56
CA ASN A 439 -21.61 -15.91 -67.44
C ASN A 439 -20.22 -15.55 -66.85
N ASN A 440 -19.09 -16.09 -67.34
CA ASN A 440 -18.84 -17.29 -68.17
C ASN A 440 -17.31 -17.57 -68.26
N ASN A 441 -16.92 -18.79 -68.69
CA ASN A 441 -15.64 -19.14 -69.34
C ASN A 441 -14.31 -19.06 -68.53
N ASN A 442 -13.30 -19.94 -68.72
CA ASN A 442 -13.27 -21.23 -69.45
C ASN A 442 -12.03 -22.09 -69.11
N ASN A 443 -12.15 -23.41 -69.40
CA ASN A 443 -11.10 -24.35 -69.85
C ASN A 443 -9.95 -24.74 -68.86
N ASN A 444 -9.83 -26.02 -68.45
CA ASN A 444 -9.36 -27.23 -69.19
C ASN A 444 -7.82 -27.33 -69.27
N ASN A 445 -7.14 -28.50 -69.21
CA ASN A 445 -7.47 -29.91 -68.88
C ASN A 445 -6.10 -30.68 -68.85
N GLY A 446 -5.99 -31.87 -68.22
CA GLY A 446 -5.01 -32.88 -68.67
C GLY A 446 -4.05 -33.56 -67.67
N SER A 447 -4.44 -34.75 -67.20
CA SER A 447 -3.77 -36.04 -67.47
C SER A 447 -2.37 -36.45 -66.90
N ARG A 448 -2.38 -37.68 -66.33
CA ARG A 448 -1.34 -38.75 -66.26
C ARG A 448 -0.23 -38.76 -65.18
N GLY A 449 -0.19 -39.90 -64.48
CA GLY A 449 1.06 -40.69 -64.27
C GLY A 449 1.69 -40.64 -62.86
N PRO A 450 1.98 -41.78 -62.18
CA PRO A 450 2.44 -41.78 -60.79
C PRO A 450 3.89 -42.25 -60.55
N SER A 451 4.35 -41.99 -59.31
CA SER A 451 5.45 -42.68 -58.58
C SER A 451 6.89 -42.15 -58.77
N PRO A 452 7.80 -42.30 -57.79
CA PRO A 452 7.66 -41.87 -56.38
C PRO A 452 8.93 -41.18 -55.82
N TYR A 453 8.80 -40.28 -54.81
CA TYR A 453 9.68 -40.17 -53.63
C TYR A 453 9.27 -38.98 -52.73
N GLY A 454 9.32 -39.16 -51.41
CA GLY A 454 9.68 -38.08 -50.47
C GLY A 454 8.62 -37.10 -49.92
N SER A 455 7.89 -37.54 -48.89
CA SER A 455 7.47 -36.73 -47.71
C SER A 455 6.44 -35.57 -47.86
N PRO A 456 5.34 -35.58 -47.07
CA PRO A 456 4.54 -34.40 -46.77
C PRO A 456 4.69 -33.92 -45.31
N ASN A 457 4.96 -32.62 -45.15
CA ASN A 457 4.65 -31.90 -43.91
C ASN A 457 3.11 -31.84 -43.70
N GLY A 458 2.65 -32.03 -42.46
CA GLY A 458 1.22 -32.11 -42.13
C GLY A 458 0.81 -31.22 -40.95
N SER A 459 0.98 -29.91 -41.06
CA SER A 459 0.64 -28.96 -39.99
C SER A 459 -0.88 -28.75 -39.82
N ARG A 460 -1.40 -28.99 -38.61
CA ARG A 460 -2.65 -28.40 -38.05
C ARG A 460 -2.39 -28.16 -36.56
N ALA A 461 -2.69 -27.01 -35.94
CA ALA A 461 -3.36 -25.78 -36.38
C ALA A 461 -2.59 -24.56 -35.75
N ARG A 462 -2.61 -23.30 -36.23
CA ARG A 462 -3.74 -22.36 -36.43
C ARG A 462 -4.66 -22.30 -35.19
N GLN A 463 -5.14 -21.18 -34.66
CA GLN A 463 -5.03 -19.72 -34.84
C GLN A 463 -6.02 -19.19 -33.76
N LEU A 464 -5.93 -18.04 -33.07
CA LEU A 464 -5.59 -16.66 -33.39
C LEU A 464 -5.59 -15.86 -32.07
N PHE A 465 -4.87 -14.74 -32.01
CA PHE A 465 -5.54 -13.45 -31.83
C PHE A 465 -4.73 -12.34 -32.52
N ARG A 466 -5.28 -11.78 -33.60
CA ARG A 466 -4.77 -10.57 -34.25
C ARG A 466 -5.90 -9.90 -35.04
N ARG A 467 -6.21 -8.65 -34.68
CA ARG A 467 -6.87 -7.63 -35.52
C ARG A 467 -6.19 -6.30 -35.17
N GLN A 468 -5.40 -5.70 -36.05
CA GLN A 468 -5.73 -5.03 -37.33
C GLN A 468 -5.91 -3.52 -37.11
N LEU A 469 -4.92 -2.75 -37.56
CA LEU A 469 -5.03 -1.33 -37.92
C LEU A 469 -4.01 -1.05 -39.04
N SER A 470 -4.43 -0.34 -40.09
CA SER A 470 -3.74 -0.32 -41.39
C SER A 470 -3.49 1.10 -41.93
N ARG A 471 -2.24 1.54 -41.79
CA ARG A 471 -1.37 2.22 -42.77
C ARG A 471 -1.93 3.31 -43.73
N SER A 472 -1.48 4.54 -43.45
CA SER A 472 -0.98 5.59 -44.38
C SER A 472 -0.16 6.58 -43.51
N GLN A 473 0.77 7.44 -43.95
CA GLN A 473 1.62 7.66 -45.15
C GLN A 473 2.86 8.46 -44.64
N SER A 474 4.00 8.71 -45.30
CA SER A 474 4.56 8.39 -46.64
C SER A 474 6.10 8.65 -46.63
N GLN A 475 6.80 8.19 -47.68
CA GLN A 475 8.19 8.57 -48.08
C GLN A 475 9.37 8.02 -47.21
N GLN A 476 10.53 7.80 -47.88
CA GLN A 476 11.67 6.92 -47.50
C GLN A 476 12.98 7.75 -47.31
N PRO A 477 14.20 7.18 -47.05
CA PRO A 477 14.64 5.83 -46.64
C PRO A 477 15.49 5.88 -45.31
N PRO A 478 16.10 4.81 -44.74
CA PRO A 478 17.14 3.94 -45.33
C PRO A 478 16.83 2.41 -45.23
N GLN A 479 17.76 1.59 -45.72
CA GLN A 479 17.68 0.12 -45.75
C GLN A 479 17.51 -0.48 -44.34
N HIS A 480 16.32 -1.01 -44.04
CA HIS A 480 16.05 -1.66 -42.75
C HIS A 480 16.67 -3.07 -42.73
N LEU A 481 17.88 -3.18 -42.19
CA LEU A 481 18.35 -4.47 -41.65
C LEU A 481 17.39 -4.85 -40.51
N THR A 482 16.43 -5.71 -40.82
CA THR A 482 15.54 -6.32 -39.82
C THR A 482 16.36 -7.33 -39.03
N VAL A 483 17.14 -6.84 -38.06
CA VAL A 483 17.92 -7.67 -37.15
C VAL A 483 16.95 -8.53 -36.37
N LYS A 484 16.88 -9.81 -36.73
CA LYS A 484 16.08 -10.79 -36.01
C LYS A 484 16.60 -10.86 -34.58
N ALA A 485 15.72 -10.65 -33.60
CA ALA A 485 16.09 -10.71 -32.19
C ALA A 485 16.84 -12.02 -31.88
N ALA A 486 18.02 -11.90 -31.26
CA ALA A 486 18.95 -12.98 -31.02
C ALA A 486 19.31 -13.03 -29.53
N GLY A 487 19.26 -14.21 -28.94
CA GLY A 487 19.56 -14.39 -27.52
C GLY A 487 19.18 -15.79 -27.02
N THR A 488 19.54 -16.07 -25.77
CA THR A 488 19.31 -17.37 -25.13
C THR A 488 17.89 -17.44 -24.56
N VAL A 489 17.16 -18.50 -24.88
CA VAL A 489 15.79 -18.73 -24.37
C VAL A 489 15.81 -18.80 -22.84
N GLY A 490 14.93 -18.04 -22.18
CA GLY A 490 14.91 -17.85 -20.72
C GLY A 490 15.49 -16.50 -20.28
N TYR A 491 16.56 -16.02 -20.92
CA TYR A 491 17.22 -14.75 -20.59
C TYR A 491 16.80 -13.58 -21.47
N MET A 492 16.15 -13.84 -22.61
CA MET A 492 15.69 -12.79 -23.51
C MET A 492 14.58 -11.95 -22.86
N ASP A 493 14.84 -10.65 -22.79
CA ASP A 493 13.86 -9.62 -22.46
C ASP A 493 12.61 -9.70 -23.37
N PRO A 494 11.39 -9.82 -22.82
CA PRO A 494 10.14 -9.82 -23.58
C PRO A 494 9.93 -8.57 -24.45
N GLU A 495 10.35 -7.38 -24.00
CA GLU A 495 10.28 -6.15 -24.80
C GLU A 495 11.26 -6.20 -25.97
N TYR A 496 12.51 -6.62 -25.76
CA TYR A 496 13.47 -6.82 -26.85
C TYR A 496 12.94 -7.83 -27.88
N TYR A 497 12.38 -8.95 -27.41
CA TYR A 497 11.82 -9.97 -28.28
C TYR A 497 10.64 -9.45 -29.12
N GLY A 498 9.73 -8.66 -28.52
CA GLY A 498 8.55 -8.13 -29.18
C GLY A 498 8.77 -6.87 -30.03
N LEU A 499 9.66 -5.97 -29.61
CA LEU A 499 9.93 -4.67 -30.24
C LEU A 499 11.19 -4.67 -31.13
N HIS A 500 12.04 -5.69 -31.01
CA HIS A 500 13.35 -5.79 -31.68
C HIS A 500 14.33 -4.65 -31.35
N HIS A 501 14.08 -3.92 -30.26
CA HIS A 501 14.90 -2.81 -29.79
C HIS A 501 15.68 -3.25 -28.55
N LEU A 502 16.99 -3.48 -28.71
CA LEU A 502 17.87 -3.85 -27.59
C LEU A 502 18.21 -2.59 -26.78
N THR A 503 18.10 -2.66 -25.46
CA THR A 503 18.42 -1.54 -24.56
C THR A 503 19.17 -2.04 -23.33
N VAL A 504 19.75 -1.12 -22.54
CA VAL A 504 20.33 -1.44 -21.22
C VAL A 504 19.32 -2.12 -20.28
N LYS A 505 18.02 -1.86 -20.45
CA LYS A 505 16.96 -2.54 -19.67
C LYS A 505 16.80 -4.01 -20.06
N SER A 506 17.24 -4.41 -21.25
CA SER A 506 17.28 -5.81 -21.68
C SER A 506 18.41 -6.58 -20.98
N ASP A 507 19.56 -5.94 -20.77
CA ASP A 507 20.65 -6.49 -19.97
C ASP A 507 20.23 -6.63 -18.49
N VAL A 508 19.53 -5.63 -17.95
CA VAL A 508 18.92 -5.69 -16.60
C VAL A 508 18.01 -6.91 -16.45
N TYR A 509 17.15 -7.19 -17.44
CA TYR A 509 16.27 -8.38 -17.40
C TYR A 509 17.09 -9.67 -17.37
N GLY A 510 18.08 -9.82 -18.27
CA GLY A 510 18.95 -10.98 -18.31
C GLY A 510 19.72 -11.20 -17.00
N PHE A 511 20.21 -10.13 -16.38
CA PHE A 511 20.87 -10.17 -15.07
C PHE A 511 19.90 -10.57 -13.94
N GLY A 512 18.65 -10.11 -13.99
CA GLY A 512 17.57 -10.54 -13.10
C GLY A 512 17.33 -12.06 -13.15
N VAL A 513 17.32 -12.64 -14.35
CA VAL A 513 17.20 -14.09 -14.54
C VAL A 513 18.38 -14.83 -13.88
N VAL A 514 19.62 -14.36 -14.07
CA VAL A 514 20.82 -14.96 -13.46
C VAL A 514 20.76 -14.93 -11.93
N MET A 515 20.25 -13.84 -11.33
CA MET A 515 20.04 -13.77 -9.87
C MET A 515 18.98 -14.78 -9.40
N LEU A 516 17.88 -14.97 -10.13
CA LEU A 516 16.87 -16.00 -9.80
C LEU A 516 17.43 -17.42 -9.96
N GLU A 517 18.26 -17.70 -10.97
CA GLU A 517 18.95 -19.00 -11.08
C GLU A 517 19.87 -19.26 -9.88
N SER A 518 20.57 -18.22 -9.42
CA SER A 518 21.52 -18.30 -8.30
C SER A 518 20.80 -18.52 -6.97
N LEU A 519 19.63 -17.89 -6.76
CA LEU A 519 18.79 -18.10 -5.57
C LEU A 519 18.12 -19.46 -5.54
N THR A 520 17.60 -19.93 -6.68
CA THR A 520 16.74 -21.13 -6.76
C THR A 520 17.51 -22.42 -7.07
N GLY A 521 18.74 -22.30 -7.58
CA GLY A 521 19.52 -23.42 -8.09
C GLY A 521 19.01 -24.01 -9.42
N LYS A 522 17.92 -23.46 -9.96
CA LYS A 522 17.25 -23.91 -11.19
C LYS A 522 17.80 -23.17 -12.40
N ARG A 523 17.75 -23.82 -13.57
CA ARG A 523 18.09 -23.16 -14.84
C ARG A 523 16.98 -22.22 -15.29
N ALA A 524 17.32 -21.19 -16.05
CA ALA A 524 16.41 -20.19 -16.61
C ALA A 524 15.18 -20.80 -17.31
N ILE A 525 15.36 -21.95 -17.97
CA ILE A 525 14.28 -22.86 -18.36
C ILE A 525 14.56 -24.26 -17.78
N PHE A 526 13.60 -24.80 -17.03
CA PHE A 526 13.67 -26.11 -16.41
C PHE A 526 12.36 -26.90 -16.58
N LYS A 527 12.28 -28.10 -16.01
CA LYS A 527 11.07 -28.95 -15.96
C LYS A 527 10.90 -29.48 -14.54
N GLU A 528 9.68 -29.42 -14.00
CA GLU A 528 9.39 -29.89 -12.63
C GLU A 528 9.27 -31.41 -12.53
N ALA A 529 8.92 -32.09 -13.63
CA ALA A 529 8.83 -33.55 -13.71
C ALA A 529 9.32 -34.06 -15.06
N GLU A 530 9.72 -35.34 -15.11
CA GLU A 530 10.09 -36.01 -16.37
C GLU A 530 8.87 -36.06 -17.31
N GLY A 531 8.96 -35.33 -18.42
CA GLY A 531 7.87 -35.17 -19.39
C GLY A 531 7.08 -33.86 -19.27
N GLY A 532 7.29 -33.06 -18.22
CA GLY A 532 6.63 -31.76 -18.05
C GLY A 532 6.93 -30.75 -19.16
N SER A 533 6.06 -29.74 -19.28
CA SER A 533 6.31 -28.54 -20.10
C SER A 533 7.50 -27.76 -19.54
N PRO A 534 8.29 -27.08 -20.39
CA PRO A 534 9.32 -26.17 -19.91
C PRO A 534 8.70 -25.00 -19.14
N VAL A 535 9.25 -24.70 -17.96
CA VAL A 535 8.85 -23.59 -17.08
C VAL A 535 10.03 -22.61 -16.95
N SER A 536 9.74 -21.31 -16.95
CA SER A 536 10.75 -20.27 -16.70
C SER A 536 11.06 -20.15 -15.21
N VAL A 537 12.32 -19.88 -14.85
CA VAL A 537 12.69 -19.53 -13.47
C VAL A 537 11.93 -18.28 -12.98
N VAL A 538 11.61 -17.36 -13.90
CA VAL A 538 10.80 -16.16 -13.62
C VAL A 538 9.38 -16.55 -13.21
N ASP A 539 8.70 -17.35 -14.04
CA ASP A 539 7.30 -17.77 -13.80
C ASP A 539 7.16 -18.61 -12.52
N HIS A 540 8.21 -19.37 -12.17
CA HIS A 540 8.23 -20.20 -10.96
C HIS A 540 8.55 -19.39 -9.70
N ALA A 541 9.59 -18.54 -9.71
CA ALA A 541 10.09 -17.92 -8.48
C ALA A 541 9.38 -16.60 -8.13
N VAL A 542 9.05 -15.77 -9.13
CA VAL A 542 8.50 -14.42 -8.87
C VAL A 542 7.20 -14.44 -8.07
N PRO A 543 6.21 -15.32 -8.34
CA PRO A 543 4.97 -15.36 -7.55
C PRO A 543 5.22 -15.62 -6.07
N SER A 544 6.07 -16.60 -5.73
CA SER A 544 6.39 -16.96 -4.34
C SER A 544 7.17 -15.86 -3.62
N ILE A 545 8.14 -15.23 -4.29
CA ILE A 545 8.91 -14.12 -3.70
C ILE A 545 8.00 -12.91 -3.41
N VAL A 546 7.07 -12.60 -4.32
CA VAL A 546 6.09 -11.53 -4.12
C VAL A 546 5.08 -11.86 -3.01
N ALA A 547 4.69 -13.14 -2.87
CA ALA A 547 3.86 -13.63 -1.78
C ALA A 547 4.56 -13.65 -0.40
N GLY A 548 5.88 -13.45 -0.36
CA GLY A 548 6.69 -13.53 0.87
C GLY A 548 7.18 -14.95 1.22
N GLU A 549 6.94 -15.93 0.36
CA GLU A 549 7.30 -17.34 0.55
C GLU A 549 8.72 -17.66 0.03
N LEU A 550 9.66 -16.74 0.21
CA LEU A 550 11.03 -16.83 -0.33
C LEU A 550 11.74 -18.15 0.04
N ALA A 551 11.60 -18.59 1.30
CA ALA A 551 12.21 -19.83 1.77
C ALA A 551 11.78 -21.08 0.96
N GLY A 552 10.57 -21.07 0.38
CA GLY A 552 10.06 -22.17 -0.45
C GLY A 552 10.67 -22.26 -1.86
N VAL A 553 11.43 -21.24 -2.30
CA VAL A 553 12.07 -21.22 -3.62
C VAL A 553 13.59 -21.17 -3.59
N LEU A 554 14.23 -21.06 -2.42
CA LEU A 554 15.69 -21.11 -2.31
C LEU A 554 16.24 -22.51 -2.69
N ASP A 555 17.47 -22.55 -3.20
CA ASP A 555 18.15 -23.79 -3.57
C ASP A 555 18.35 -24.69 -2.33
N PRO A 556 17.72 -25.88 -2.26
CA PRO A 556 17.86 -26.79 -1.11
C PRO A 556 19.26 -27.40 -0.98
N ARG A 557 20.18 -27.13 -1.92
CA ARG A 557 21.61 -27.48 -1.82
C ARG A 557 22.43 -26.43 -1.07
N ALA A 558 21.93 -25.21 -0.95
CA ALA A 558 22.53 -24.18 -0.11
C ALA A 558 22.14 -24.43 1.37
N PRO A 559 23.00 -24.08 2.34
CA PRO A 559 22.58 -24.01 3.74
C PRO A 559 21.42 -23.03 3.91
N GLU A 560 20.53 -23.29 4.88
CA GLU A 560 19.54 -22.28 5.27
C GLU A 560 20.28 -21.02 5.77
N PRO A 561 19.91 -19.82 5.29
CA PRO A 561 20.62 -18.60 5.65
C PRO A 561 20.44 -18.29 7.14
N ALA A 562 21.52 -17.86 7.80
CA ALA A 562 21.45 -17.39 9.17
C ALA A 562 20.52 -16.16 9.27
N PRO A 563 19.98 -15.82 10.47
CA PRO A 563 19.00 -14.73 10.62
C PRO A 563 19.44 -13.35 10.13
N HIS A 564 20.75 -13.11 9.97
CA HIS A 564 21.32 -11.88 9.40
C HIS A 564 21.51 -11.98 7.88
N GLU A 565 21.88 -13.15 7.36
CA GLU A 565 21.99 -13.44 5.93
C GLU A 565 20.61 -13.47 5.26
N ALA A 566 19.54 -13.83 5.99
CA ALA A 566 18.18 -13.86 5.48
C ALA A 566 17.72 -12.50 4.92
N GLU A 567 18.09 -11.38 5.56
CA GLU A 567 17.78 -10.03 5.06
C GLU A 567 18.55 -9.72 3.75
N ALA A 568 19.80 -10.18 3.65
CA ALA A 568 20.61 -10.05 2.42
C ALA A 568 20.00 -10.87 1.27
N VAL A 569 19.65 -12.14 1.52
CA VAL A 569 19.04 -13.04 0.53
C VAL A 569 17.68 -12.50 0.07
N GLU A 570 16.88 -11.93 0.98
CA GLU A 570 15.61 -11.27 0.66
C GLU A 570 15.81 -10.02 -0.23
N LEU A 571 16.84 -9.21 0.03
CA LEU A 571 17.19 -8.04 -0.79
C LEU A 571 17.66 -8.44 -2.20
N VAL A 572 18.45 -9.51 -2.34
CA VAL A 572 18.83 -10.08 -3.65
C VAL A 572 17.59 -10.58 -4.40
N ALA A 573 16.69 -11.29 -3.73
CA ALA A 573 15.47 -11.83 -4.32
C ALA A 573 14.52 -10.74 -4.84
N TYR A 574 14.26 -9.68 -4.07
CA TYR A 574 13.45 -8.57 -4.53
C TYR A 574 14.13 -7.77 -5.66
N THR A 575 15.45 -7.62 -5.60
CA THR A 575 16.22 -6.99 -6.70
C THR A 575 16.04 -7.79 -7.99
N ALA A 576 16.11 -9.12 -7.93
CA ALA A 576 15.89 -10.01 -9.07
C ALA A 576 14.46 -9.91 -9.63
N VAL A 577 13.43 -9.95 -8.79
CA VAL A 577 12.02 -9.74 -9.17
C VAL A 577 11.82 -8.42 -9.93
N HIS A 578 12.47 -7.35 -9.49
CA HIS A 578 12.37 -6.03 -10.12
C HIS A 578 13.10 -5.94 -11.45
N CYS A 579 14.22 -6.65 -11.60
CA CYS A 579 14.94 -6.74 -12.86
C CYS A 579 14.12 -7.47 -13.95
N VAL A 580 13.35 -8.51 -13.58
CA VAL A 580 12.57 -9.33 -14.53
C VAL A 580 11.14 -8.82 -14.82
N ARG A 581 10.84 -7.55 -14.47
CA ARG A 581 9.55 -6.93 -14.83
C ARG A 581 9.34 -6.89 -16.34
N LEU A 582 8.09 -7.08 -16.78
CA LEU A 582 7.75 -7.09 -18.21
C LEU A 582 8.09 -5.75 -18.90
N GLU A 583 7.68 -4.62 -18.33
CA GLU A 583 7.97 -3.30 -18.91
C GLU A 583 9.33 -2.77 -18.47
N GLY A 584 10.19 -2.39 -19.43
CA GLY A 584 11.58 -2.01 -19.19
C GLY A 584 11.74 -0.69 -18.43
N LYS A 585 10.73 0.17 -18.50
CA LYS A 585 10.65 1.42 -17.72
C LYS A 585 10.53 1.16 -16.21
N ASP A 586 9.92 0.02 -15.81
CA ASP A 586 9.62 -0.32 -14.42
C ASP A 586 10.75 -1.12 -13.75
N ARG A 587 11.77 -1.51 -14.52
CA ARG A 587 13.02 -2.14 -14.04
C ARG A 587 13.96 -1.06 -13.46
N PRO A 588 14.77 -1.36 -12.43
CA PRO A 588 15.74 -0.41 -11.86
C PRO A 588 16.87 -0.03 -12.84
N ALA A 589 17.70 0.94 -12.49
CA ALA A 589 18.97 1.19 -13.17
C ALA A 589 20.06 0.23 -12.64
N MET A 590 21.10 -0.04 -13.43
CA MET A 590 22.22 -0.88 -12.98
C MET A 590 22.94 -0.30 -11.75
N ALA A 591 22.95 1.03 -11.57
CA ALA A 591 23.47 1.66 -10.35
C ALA A 591 22.67 1.27 -9.10
N ASP A 592 21.33 1.24 -9.18
CA ASP A 592 20.46 0.82 -8.07
C ASP A 592 20.65 -0.67 -7.75
N ILE A 593 20.82 -1.49 -8.81
CA ILE A 593 21.07 -2.93 -8.68
C ILE A 593 22.40 -3.18 -7.97
N VAL A 594 23.47 -2.49 -8.37
CA VAL A 594 24.78 -2.58 -7.70
C VAL A 594 24.66 -2.13 -6.23
N ALA A 595 24.03 -1.00 -5.95
CA ALA A 595 23.85 -0.52 -4.58
C ALA A 595 23.06 -1.51 -3.70
N ASN A 596 22.02 -2.16 -4.23
CA ASN A 596 21.28 -3.20 -3.52
C ASN A 596 22.16 -4.44 -3.23
N LEU A 597 22.98 -4.86 -4.20
CA LEU A 597 23.87 -6.02 -4.04
C LEU A 597 25.05 -5.74 -3.09
N GLU A 598 25.63 -4.53 -3.13
CA GLU A 598 26.62 -4.07 -2.15
C GLU A 598 26.02 -4.02 -0.73
N THR A 599 24.78 -3.55 -0.60
CA THR A 599 24.05 -3.56 0.67
C THR A 599 23.80 -4.97 1.18
N ALA A 600 23.37 -5.90 0.30
CA ALA A 600 23.20 -7.31 0.66
C ALA A 600 24.53 -7.96 1.07
N PHE A 601 25.63 -7.66 0.38
CA PHE A 601 26.95 -8.17 0.71
C PHE A 601 27.45 -7.66 2.08
N ALA A 602 27.27 -6.37 2.37
CA ALA A 602 27.65 -5.77 3.65
C ALA A 602 26.86 -6.35 4.85
N LEU A 603 25.60 -6.77 4.64
CA LEU A 603 24.80 -7.47 5.65
C LEU A 603 25.39 -8.86 6.02
N CYS A 604 26.08 -9.51 5.08
CA CYS A 604 26.76 -10.80 5.32
C CYS A 604 28.15 -10.62 5.99
N GLU A 605 28.91 -9.58 5.65
CA GLU A 605 30.29 -9.40 6.18
C GLU A 605 30.36 -9.01 7.67
N GLY A 606 29.26 -8.53 8.26
CA GLY A 606 29.20 -7.97 9.63
C GLY A 606 29.57 -8.92 10.79
N SER A 607 29.96 -10.17 10.53
CA SER A 607 30.31 -11.20 11.52
C SER A 607 31.75 -11.73 11.45
N ALA A 608 32.57 -11.34 10.46
CA ALA A 608 33.88 -11.98 10.21
C ALA A 608 35.07 -11.43 11.05
N GLY A 609 34.87 -10.39 11.86
CA GLY A 609 35.95 -9.61 12.51
C GLY A 609 36.51 -10.15 13.84
N GLY A 610 36.50 -11.46 14.08
CA GLY A 610 36.58 -12.05 15.42
C GLY A 610 37.81 -12.91 15.78
N ALA A 611 38.97 -12.80 15.12
CA ALA A 611 40.18 -13.56 15.53
C ALA A 611 41.53 -12.93 15.14
N ASP A 612 42.30 -12.56 16.17
CA ASP A 612 43.77 -12.54 16.28
C ASP A 612 44.68 -12.29 15.04
N ARG A 613 45.29 -11.09 14.99
CA ARG A 613 46.77 -10.92 15.11
C ARG A 613 47.18 -9.46 15.23
N GLY A 614 47.98 -9.13 16.24
CA GLY A 614 48.58 -7.80 16.42
C GLY A 614 49.90 -7.61 15.66
N GLY A 615 50.31 -6.35 15.42
CA GLY A 615 51.66 -6.12 14.89
C GLY A 615 52.03 -4.79 14.20
N GLY A 616 51.63 -3.62 14.73
CA GLY A 616 52.41 -2.36 14.59
C GLY A 616 52.50 -1.62 13.24
N GLY A 617 52.58 -0.28 13.32
CA GLY A 617 52.94 0.61 12.20
C GLY A 617 51.82 1.56 11.78
N GLY A 618 51.73 2.74 12.42
CA GLY A 618 50.68 3.72 12.14
C GLY A 618 51.13 4.90 11.29
N PHE A 619 50.16 5.55 10.64
CA PHE A 619 50.20 6.98 10.30
C PHE A 619 48.81 7.56 10.58
N GLY A 620 48.76 8.72 11.22
CA GLY A 620 47.51 9.29 11.73
C GLY A 620 46.77 10.16 10.72
N ASN A 621 45.45 10.22 10.85
CA ASN A 621 44.71 11.45 10.64
C ASN A 621 43.44 11.47 11.52
N SER A 622 43.12 12.64 12.06
CA SER A 622 42.10 12.81 13.10
C SER A 622 40.69 12.81 12.53
N SER A 623 39.88 11.82 12.90
CA SER A 623 38.41 11.84 12.77
C SER A 623 37.80 11.12 13.97
N SER A 624 36.92 11.82 14.69
CA SER A 624 36.41 11.40 16.01
C SER A 624 35.42 10.24 15.93
N SER A 625 35.93 9.02 15.96
CA SER A 625 35.13 7.79 16.03
C SER A 625 34.75 7.46 17.49
N ALA A 626 33.51 7.71 17.88
CA ALA A 626 32.97 7.17 19.14
C ALA A 626 32.62 5.69 18.93
N SER A 627 33.38 4.79 19.55
CA SER A 627 33.28 3.35 19.36
C SER A 627 32.06 2.72 20.03
N LEU A 628 31.45 1.75 19.32
CA LEU A 628 30.38 0.90 19.82
C LEU A 628 30.91 -0.11 20.86
N SER A 629 30.31 -0.16 22.04
CA SER A 629 30.45 -1.28 22.99
C SER A 629 29.22 -2.18 22.92
N VAL A 630 29.23 -3.15 21.99
CA VAL A 630 28.22 -4.22 21.97
C VAL A 630 28.62 -5.29 22.97
N THR A 631 27.94 -5.35 24.12
CA THR A 631 28.04 -6.47 25.06
C THR A 631 26.79 -7.34 25.01
N SER A 632 27.01 -8.64 24.76
CA SER A 632 26.19 -9.80 25.12
C SER A 632 24.67 -9.61 25.26
N MET A 633 23.89 -10.22 24.35
CA MET A 633 22.55 -10.68 24.66
C MET A 633 22.60 -12.17 25.03
N ASP A 634 22.16 -12.47 26.25
CA ASP A 634 22.19 -13.81 26.82
C ASP A 634 21.04 -14.69 26.30
N ARG A 635 21.24 -16.01 26.39
CA ARG A 635 20.23 -17.02 26.05
C ARG A 635 19.08 -17.01 27.06
N SER A 636 17.86 -17.08 26.55
CA SER A 636 16.75 -17.71 27.27
C SER A 636 15.79 -18.30 26.26
N GLY A 637 15.89 -19.62 26.05
CA GLY A 637 14.86 -20.38 25.36
C GLY A 637 13.81 -20.86 26.34
N ALA A 638 12.55 -20.92 25.89
CA ALA A 638 11.52 -21.74 26.50
C ALA A 638 10.68 -22.35 25.40
N LEU A 639 10.47 -23.66 25.47
CA LEU A 639 9.47 -24.39 24.70
C LEU A 639 8.08 -24.17 25.31
N VAL A 640 7.07 -24.28 24.44
CA VAL A 640 5.59 -24.22 24.62
C VAL A 640 4.96 -22.89 24.21
#